data_AF-A0A5J4ZNP0-F1
#
_entry.id   AF-A0A5J4ZNP0-F1
#
_cell.length_a   1.000
_cell.length_b   1.000
_cell.length_c   1.000
_cell.angle_alpha   90.00
_cell.angle_beta   90.00
_cell.angle_gamma   90.00
#
_symmetry.space_group_name_H-M   'P 1'
#
loop_
_entity.id
_entity.type
_entity.pdbx_description
1 polymer ?
#
loop_
_entity_poly.entity_id
_entity_poly.type
_entity_poly.pdbx_seq_one_letter_code
_entity_poly.pdbx_strand_id
1 'polypeptide(L)'
;MASIQQLIAGSVVLASICAAVNHTGFLWEASYNIFRMQKFDSLLMLTILHVFAHLCGSKYFTLKDYGLLMTVLKSLVTFLESANLLTDSASCPPSLTEFRPEFPCTKCPFYEGAVSMDIVVSLLLERLQNCAFSSTMHQDMMESVNSFNSGASSQEDKTEENAGREGFLYSLCMNCDASCCLNKSRIPTTQSQCAFDGTCHFSDILSLIELVACNMSWDWVSNNIVCQLLKILESCVMENFLAAIVLLLGQLGRLGLDANGYEDIGVENLRCRLSAFLCQSTSRKLGLPIQIATVTSLLGLLLLDFEELIKSNVELAAVASKSVPADCIRKWFSLLSNEQQSLSWSLLQAAGLPRQRTG
;
A
#
# COMPACT_ATOMS: atom_id res chain seq x y z
N MET A 1 -17.75 -19.50 10.20
CA MET A 1 -16.51 -19.51 9.40
C MET A 1 -16.52 -20.74 8.51
N ALA A 2 -16.03 -20.63 7.27
CA ALA A 2 -15.84 -21.80 6.42
C ALA A 2 -14.67 -22.64 6.95
N SER A 3 -14.77 -23.97 6.87
CA SER A 3 -13.65 -24.86 7.20
C SER A 3 -12.56 -24.81 6.14
N ILE A 4 -11.35 -25.25 6.48
CA ILE A 4 -10.21 -25.38 5.54
C ILE A 4 -10.63 -26.16 4.28
N GLN A 5 -11.35 -27.27 4.46
CA GLN A 5 -11.84 -28.11 3.36
C GLN A 5 -12.85 -27.37 2.47
N GLN A 6 -13.72 -26.54 3.06
CA GLN A 6 -14.65 -25.71 2.30
C GLN A 6 -13.94 -24.63 1.49
N LEU A 7 -12.87 -24.04 2.03
CA LEU A 7 -12.06 -23.06 1.31
C LEU A 7 -11.33 -23.69 0.12
N ILE A 8 -10.71 -24.87 0.33
CA ILE A 8 -10.05 -25.61 -0.74
C ILE A 8 -11.07 -26.02 -1.81
N ALA A 9 -12.21 -26.61 -1.42
CA ALA A 9 -13.26 -26.98 -2.37
C ALA A 9 -13.79 -25.78 -3.16
N GLY A 10 -14.01 -24.64 -2.48
CA GLY A 10 -14.41 -23.39 -3.13
C GLY A 10 -13.36 -22.88 -4.13
N SER A 11 -12.08 -22.99 -3.78
CA SER A 11 -10.98 -22.61 -4.68
C SER A 11 -10.91 -23.49 -5.93
N VAL A 12 -11.15 -24.80 -5.80
CA VAL A 12 -11.23 -25.74 -6.92
C VAL A 12 -12.38 -25.35 -7.84
N VAL A 13 -13.58 -25.15 -7.31
CA VAL A 13 -14.76 -24.76 -8.09
C VAL A 13 -14.51 -23.44 -8.82
N LEU A 14 -13.98 -22.44 -8.13
CA LEU A 14 -13.69 -21.14 -8.71
C LEU A 14 -12.69 -21.25 -9.87
N ALA A 15 -11.57 -21.94 -9.66
CA ALA A 15 -10.55 -22.10 -10.68
C ALA A 15 -11.05 -22.92 -11.88
N SER A 16 -11.83 -23.98 -11.65
CA SER A 16 -12.46 -24.74 -12.73
C SER A 16 -13.41 -23.89 -13.58
N ILE A 17 -14.24 -23.04 -12.96
CA ILE A 17 -15.12 -22.12 -13.68
C ILE A 17 -14.28 -21.14 -14.50
N CYS A 18 -13.31 -20.46 -13.88
CA CYS A 18 -12.43 -19.51 -14.55
C CYS A 18 -11.65 -20.15 -15.72
N ALA A 19 -11.20 -21.40 -15.57
CA ALA A 19 -10.56 -22.15 -16.64
C ALA A 19 -11.53 -22.43 -17.80
N ALA A 20 -12.77 -22.82 -17.49
CA ALA A 20 -13.81 -23.13 -18.47
C ALA A 20 -14.27 -21.89 -19.26
N VAL A 21 -14.41 -20.74 -18.61
CA VAL A 21 -14.83 -19.47 -19.26
C VAL A 21 -13.66 -18.64 -19.79
N ASN A 22 -12.43 -19.13 -19.67
CA ASN A 22 -11.20 -18.45 -20.07
C ASN A 22 -11.03 -17.06 -19.42
N HIS A 23 -11.46 -16.92 -18.17
CA HIS A 23 -11.43 -15.67 -17.41
C HIS A 23 -10.46 -15.76 -16.22
N THR A 24 -9.17 -15.99 -16.52
CA THR A 24 -8.13 -16.20 -15.51
C THR A 24 -7.71 -14.91 -14.80
N GLY A 25 -8.06 -13.73 -15.32
CA GLY A 25 -7.80 -12.43 -14.66
C GLY A 25 -8.40 -12.33 -13.25
N PHE A 26 -9.58 -12.92 -13.04
CA PHE A 26 -10.21 -12.94 -11.72
C PHE A 26 -9.39 -13.72 -10.69
N LEU A 27 -8.73 -14.80 -11.10
CA LEU A 27 -7.89 -15.59 -10.20
C LEU A 27 -6.63 -14.84 -9.78
N TRP A 28 -6.14 -13.89 -10.59
CA TRP A 28 -5.02 -13.04 -10.22
C TRP A 28 -5.38 -12.05 -9.13
N GLU A 29 -6.52 -11.39 -9.28
CA GLU A 29 -7.07 -10.52 -8.24
C GLU A 29 -7.35 -11.32 -6.96
N ALA A 30 -7.94 -12.51 -7.08
CA ALA A 30 -8.13 -13.41 -5.95
C ALA A 30 -6.80 -13.78 -5.28
N SER A 31 -5.76 -14.07 -6.05
CA SER A 31 -4.44 -14.43 -5.53
C SER A 31 -3.77 -13.29 -4.79
N TYR A 32 -3.79 -12.08 -5.37
CA TYR A 32 -3.34 -10.88 -4.71
C TYR A 32 -4.07 -10.65 -3.38
N ASN A 33 -5.41 -10.78 -3.39
CA ASN A 33 -6.23 -10.61 -2.19
C ASN A 33 -5.96 -11.68 -1.13
N ILE A 34 -5.68 -12.93 -1.52
CA ILE A 34 -5.30 -14.01 -0.59
C ILE A 34 -4.00 -13.64 0.14
N PHE A 35 -2.97 -13.19 -0.58
CA PHE A 35 -1.72 -12.72 0.03
C PHE A 35 -1.94 -11.52 0.95
N ARG A 36 -2.80 -10.59 0.55
CA ARG A 36 -3.08 -9.37 1.33
C ARG A 36 -3.87 -9.66 2.61
N MET A 37 -4.71 -10.69 2.62
CA MET A 37 -5.61 -10.93 3.74
C MET A 37 -4.89 -11.26 5.05
N GLN A 38 -3.64 -11.76 5.02
CA GLN A 38 -2.84 -12.19 6.19
C GLN A 38 -3.58 -13.10 7.21
N LYS A 39 -4.76 -13.61 6.86
CA LYS A 39 -5.64 -14.39 7.74
C LYS A 39 -5.46 -15.90 7.59
N PHE A 40 -4.76 -16.30 6.53
CA PHE A 40 -4.53 -17.70 6.22
C PHE A 40 -3.14 -18.10 6.68
N ASP A 41 -3.05 -19.30 7.25
CA ASP A 41 -1.75 -19.96 7.37
C ASP A 41 -1.11 -20.07 5.98
N SER A 42 0.21 -19.92 5.93
CA SER A 42 1.01 -19.94 4.71
C SER A 42 0.76 -21.22 3.90
N LEU A 43 0.58 -22.36 4.57
CA LEU A 43 0.27 -23.64 3.94
C LEU A 43 -1.07 -23.63 3.20
N LEU A 44 -2.12 -23.07 3.80
CA LEU A 44 -3.44 -22.98 3.20
C LEU A 44 -3.44 -22.02 2.01
N MET A 45 -2.80 -20.86 2.16
CA MET A 45 -2.61 -19.92 1.06
C MET A 45 -1.90 -20.58 -0.11
N LEU A 46 -0.75 -21.21 0.13
CA LEU A 46 0.01 -21.93 -0.89
C LEU A 46 -0.85 -23.02 -1.55
N THR A 47 -1.64 -23.77 -0.77
CA THR A 47 -2.55 -24.79 -1.30
C THR A 47 -3.53 -24.19 -2.32
N ILE A 48 -4.19 -23.08 -1.95
CA ILE A 48 -5.17 -22.42 -2.83
C ILE A 48 -4.50 -21.91 -4.12
N LEU A 49 -3.32 -21.28 -4.00
CA LEU A 49 -2.58 -20.77 -5.15
C LEU A 49 -2.11 -21.89 -6.09
N HIS A 50 -1.71 -23.03 -5.54
CA HIS A 50 -1.37 -24.22 -6.33
C HIS A 50 -2.58 -24.82 -7.03
N VAL A 51 -3.76 -24.84 -6.38
CA VAL A 51 -5.01 -25.26 -7.01
C VAL A 51 -5.31 -24.38 -8.23
N PHE A 52 -5.15 -23.06 -8.10
CA PHE A 52 -5.36 -22.13 -9.21
C PHE A 52 -4.38 -22.40 -10.36
N ALA A 53 -3.08 -22.50 -10.06
CA ALA A 53 -2.06 -22.79 -11.06
C ALA A 53 -2.25 -24.15 -11.74
N HIS A 54 -2.64 -25.19 -10.98
CA HIS A 54 -2.84 -26.53 -11.49
C HIS A 54 -4.03 -26.62 -12.44
N LEU A 55 -5.17 -26.04 -12.07
CA LEU A 55 -6.41 -26.14 -12.86
C LEU A 55 -6.41 -25.22 -14.08
N CYS A 56 -5.76 -24.06 -14.00
CA CYS A 56 -5.69 -23.12 -15.11
C CYS A 56 -4.45 -23.33 -16.00
N GLY A 57 -3.44 -24.08 -15.53
CA GLY A 57 -2.22 -24.38 -16.25
C GLY A 57 -1.49 -23.11 -16.71
N SER A 58 -0.93 -23.15 -17.93
CA SER A 58 -0.20 -22.00 -18.50
C SER A 58 -1.07 -20.75 -18.66
N LYS A 59 -2.39 -20.89 -18.83
CA LYS A 59 -3.32 -19.74 -18.96
C LYS A 59 -3.39 -18.87 -17.71
N TYR A 60 -3.03 -19.45 -16.56
CA TYR A 60 -2.85 -18.70 -15.34
C TYR A 60 -1.72 -17.67 -15.59
N PHE A 61 -0.55 -18.10 -16.05
CA PHE A 61 0.65 -17.26 -16.15
C PHE A 61 0.75 -16.35 -17.38
N THR A 62 -0.15 -16.44 -18.37
CA THR A 62 0.00 -15.78 -19.69
C THR A 62 -0.56 -14.34 -19.79
N LEU A 63 -0.88 -13.68 -18.68
CA LEU A 63 -1.45 -12.34 -18.72
C LEU A 63 -0.36 -11.26 -18.91
N LYS A 64 -0.17 -10.81 -20.16
CA LYS A 64 0.91 -9.89 -20.56
C LYS A 64 0.89 -8.54 -19.84
N ASP A 65 -0.29 -8.07 -19.46
CA ASP A 65 -0.48 -6.74 -18.85
C ASP A 65 -0.03 -6.70 -17.37
N TYR A 66 0.35 -7.83 -16.77
CA TYR A 66 0.64 -7.96 -15.33
C TYR A 66 2.04 -8.50 -15.03
N GLY A 67 3.02 -8.25 -15.90
CA GLY A 67 4.37 -8.82 -15.75
C GLY A 67 5.04 -8.55 -14.40
N LEU A 68 4.87 -7.35 -13.83
CA LEU A 68 5.44 -7.00 -12.52
C LEU A 68 4.74 -7.73 -11.36
N LEU A 69 3.40 -7.65 -11.29
CA LEU A 69 2.59 -8.37 -10.29
C LEU A 69 2.86 -9.88 -10.34
N MET A 70 2.92 -10.46 -11.54
CA MET A 70 3.25 -11.86 -11.76
C MET A 70 4.60 -12.23 -11.15
N THR A 71 5.62 -11.40 -11.40
CA THR A 71 6.98 -11.61 -10.87
C THR A 71 6.96 -11.57 -9.35
N VAL A 72 6.26 -10.59 -8.75
CA VAL A 72 6.10 -10.48 -7.29
C VAL A 72 5.43 -11.71 -6.71
N LEU A 73 4.28 -12.12 -7.25
CA LEU A 73 3.51 -13.26 -6.74
C LEU A 73 4.28 -14.58 -6.87
N LYS A 74 4.91 -14.83 -8.02
CA LYS A 74 5.77 -16.01 -8.23
C LYS A 74 6.92 -16.07 -7.23
N SER A 75 7.58 -14.93 -7.00
CA SER A 75 8.70 -14.83 -6.06
C SER A 75 8.25 -15.03 -4.62
N LEU A 76 7.10 -14.47 -4.23
CA LEU A 76 6.50 -14.69 -2.91
C LEU A 76 6.12 -16.15 -2.66
N VAL A 77 5.44 -16.79 -3.62
CA VAL A 77 5.11 -18.23 -3.52
C VAL A 77 6.38 -19.06 -3.33
N THR A 78 7.38 -18.84 -4.20
CA THR A 78 8.65 -19.58 -4.14
C THR A 78 9.40 -19.34 -2.82
N PHE A 79 9.39 -18.10 -2.33
CA PHE A 79 9.99 -17.74 -1.03
C PHE A 79 9.30 -18.49 0.11
N LEU A 80 7.97 -18.46 0.18
CA LEU A 80 7.21 -19.11 1.25
C LEU A 80 7.30 -20.63 1.20
N GLU A 81 7.36 -21.24 0.01
CA GLU A 81 7.66 -22.67 -0.14
C GLU A 81 9.00 -23.03 0.49
N SER A 82 10.04 -22.24 0.20
CA SER A 82 11.38 -22.47 0.74
C SER A 82 11.44 -22.32 2.27
N ALA A 83 10.74 -21.33 2.82
CA ALA A 83 10.66 -21.12 4.27
C ALA A 83 9.94 -22.28 5.00
N ASN A 84 8.87 -22.82 4.39
CA ASN A 84 8.12 -23.94 4.94
C ASN A 84 8.94 -25.24 4.92
N LEU A 85 9.71 -25.50 3.85
CA LEU A 85 10.61 -26.67 3.77
C LEU A 85 11.69 -26.67 4.86
N LEU A 86 12.24 -25.50 5.20
CA LEU A 86 13.25 -25.37 6.25
C LEU A 86 12.68 -25.68 7.64
N THR A 87 11.44 -25.27 7.88
CA THR A 87 10.70 -25.48 9.14
C THR A 87 10.39 -26.97 9.37
N ASP A 88 10.14 -27.72 8.29
CA ASP A 88 9.86 -29.16 8.33
C ASP A 88 11.05 -30.05 8.67
N SER A 89 12.29 -29.59 8.42
CA SER A 89 13.49 -30.37 8.74
C SER A 89 13.79 -30.46 10.24
N ALA A 90 13.12 -29.63 11.06
CA ALA A 90 13.39 -29.49 12.49
C ALA A 90 12.37 -30.21 13.40
N SER A 91 11.31 -30.84 12.86
CA SER A 91 10.26 -31.48 13.66
C SER A 91 10.22 -33.01 13.53
N CYS A 92 10.05 -33.68 14.67
CA CYS A 92 9.90 -35.13 14.81
C CYS A 92 8.71 -35.67 13.97
N PRO A 93 8.70 -36.98 13.60
CA PRO A 93 7.75 -37.49 12.61
C PRO A 93 6.29 -37.32 13.07
N PRO A 94 5.37 -36.93 12.16
CA PRO A 94 3.99 -36.63 12.54
C PRO A 94 3.18 -37.90 12.80
N SER A 95 2.33 -37.83 13.83
CA SER A 95 1.32 -38.84 14.13
C SER A 95 0.22 -38.90 13.06
N LEU A 96 -0.30 -40.11 12.87
CA LEU A 96 -1.16 -40.57 11.79
C LEU A 96 -2.59 -39.97 11.77
N THR A 97 -2.77 -38.63 11.70
CA THR A 97 -4.11 -38.03 11.54
C THR A 97 -4.19 -36.65 10.90
N GLU A 98 -3.08 -35.97 10.59
CA GLU A 98 -3.15 -34.66 9.93
C GLU A 98 -3.12 -34.80 8.41
N PHE A 99 -4.18 -34.33 7.76
CA PHE A 99 -4.26 -34.18 6.31
C PHE A 99 -3.26 -33.11 5.88
N ARG A 100 -2.01 -33.51 5.69
CA ARG A 100 -0.97 -32.67 5.13
C ARG A 100 -1.12 -32.73 3.61
N PRO A 101 -1.35 -31.59 2.91
CA PRO A 101 -1.09 -31.55 1.49
C PRO A 101 0.42 -31.71 1.34
N GLU A 102 0.89 -32.94 1.14
CA GLU A 102 2.21 -33.15 0.58
C GLU A 102 2.21 -32.43 -0.76
N PHE A 103 3.11 -31.45 -0.91
CA PHE A 103 3.37 -30.80 -2.18
C PHE A 103 4.54 -31.53 -2.85
N PRO A 104 4.33 -32.64 -3.60
CA PRO A 104 5.39 -33.19 -4.42
C PRO A 104 5.49 -32.33 -5.69
N CYS A 105 5.82 -31.05 -5.55
CA CYS A 105 6.10 -30.22 -6.71
C CYS A 105 7.55 -30.49 -7.14
N THR A 106 7.75 -31.52 -7.96
CA THR A 106 9.07 -31.76 -8.58
C THR A 106 9.47 -30.61 -9.51
N LYS A 107 8.49 -29.81 -9.98
CA LYS A 107 8.66 -28.50 -10.63
C LYS A 107 7.49 -27.58 -10.26
N CYS A 108 7.71 -26.68 -9.29
CA CYS A 108 6.72 -25.67 -8.91
C CYS A 108 6.34 -24.79 -10.12
N PRO A 109 5.04 -24.62 -10.46
CA PRO A 109 4.63 -23.80 -11.59
C PRO A 109 4.94 -22.30 -11.39
N PHE A 110 5.20 -21.87 -10.14
CA PHE A 110 5.61 -20.52 -9.80
C PHE A 110 7.12 -20.29 -9.93
N TYR A 111 7.93 -21.35 -9.98
CA TYR A 111 9.40 -21.24 -10.02
C TYR A 111 9.92 -20.54 -11.27
N GLU A 112 9.33 -20.83 -12.44
CA GLU A 112 9.76 -20.22 -13.69
C GLU A 112 9.44 -18.71 -13.71
N GLY A 113 10.47 -17.88 -13.72
CA GLY A 113 10.35 -16.42 -13.68
C GLY A 113 10.23 -15.83 -12.27
N ALA A 114 10.30 -16.66 -11.22
CA ALA A 114 10.52 -16.15 -9.86
C ALA A 114 11.97 -15.65 -9.72
N VAL A 115 12.15 -14.61 -8.93
CA VAL A 115 13.46 -14.04 -8.57
C VAL A 115 13.56 -13.92 -7.05
N SER A 116 14.75 -13.58 -6.53
CA SER A 116 14.92 -13.38 -5.09
C SER A 116 14.14 -12.15 -4.60
N MET A 117 13.71 -12.16 -3.33
CA MET A 117 12.96 -11.04 -2.75
C MET A 117 13.75 -9.72 -2.75
N ASP A 118 15.08 -9.79 -2.67
CA ASP A 118 15.96 -8.63 -2.79
C ASP A 118 15.88 -8.01 -4.20
N ILE A 119 15.83 -8.84 -5.25
CA ILE A 119 15.65 -8.38 -6.64
C ILE A 119 14.25 -7.79 -6.82
N VAL A 120 13.21 -8.43 -6.27
CA VAL A 120 11.83 -7.92 -6.34
C VAL A 120 11.74 -6.53 -5.73
N VAL A 121 12.22 -6.35 -4.50
CA VAL A 121 12.15 -5.05 -3.81
C VAL A 121 13.01 -4.01 -4.51
N SER A 122 14.19 -4.36 -4.99
CA SER A 122 15.03 -3.45 -5.77
C SER A 122 14.28 -2.95 -7.02
N LEU A 123 13.64 -3.85 -7.77
CA LEU A 123 12.84 -3.51 -8.94
C LEU A 123 11.65 -2.61 -8.58
N LEU A 124 10.91 -2.93 -7.52
CA LEU A 124 9.77 -2.13 -7.08
C LEU A 124 10.19 -0.73 -6.63
N LEU A 125 11.26 -0.61 -5.86
CA LEU A 125 11.78 0.67 -5.38
C LEU A 125 12.37 1.51 -6.53
N GLU A 126 13.05 0.89 -7.49
CA GLU A 126 13.54 1.57 -8.69
C GLU A 126 12.37 2.14 -9.50
N ARG A 127 11.31 1.34 -9.70
CA ARG A 127 10.09 1.81 -10.39
C ARG A 127 9.41 2.94 -9.63
N LEU A 128 9.35 2.84 -8.30
CA LEU A 128 8.79 3.89 -7.44
C LEU A 128 9.58 5.20 -7.57
N GLN A 129 10.92 5.11 -7.56
CA GLN A 129 11.80 6.25 -7.77
C GLN A 129 11.58 6.86 -9.16
N ASN A 130 11.56 6.05 -10.20
CA ASN A 130 11.31 6.53 -11.56
C ASN A 130 9.97 7.27 -11.66
N CYS A 131 8.90 6.79 -11.02
CA CYS A 131 7.64 7.53 -10.93
C CYS A 131 7.82 8.86 -10.19
N ALA A 132 8.51 8.87 -9.05
CA ALA A 132 8.72 10.06 -8.23
C ALA A 132 9.56 11.15 -8.91
N PHE A 133 10.42 10.79 -9.86
CA PHE A 133 11.35 11.71 -10.53
C PHE A 133 11.02 12.00 -12.01
N SER A 134 10.24 11.15 -12.70
CA SER A 134 9.96 11.28 -14.14
C SER A 134 9.03 12.45 -14.50
N SER A 135 8.39 13.10 -13.54
CA SER A 135 7.44 14.21 -13.79
C SER A 135 8.11 15.52 -14.20
N THR A 136 9.43 15.65 -14.09
CA THR A 136 10.17 16.83 -14.58
C THR A 136 10.05 17.03 -16.09
N MET A 137 9.72 16.00 -16.89
CA MET A 137 9.60 16.14 -18.35
C MET A 137 8.19 16.55 -18.82
N HIS A 138 7.15 16.28 -18.03
CA HIS A 138 5.77 16.45 -18.51
C HIS A 138 5.14 17.81 -18.13
N GLN A 139 5.63 18.43 -17.06
CA GLN A 139 5.16 19.73 -16.59
C GLN A 139 5.70 20.87 -17.46
N ASP A 140 6.97 20.78 -17.88
CA ASP A 140 7.59 21.72 -18.85
C ASP A 140 6.90 21.68 -20.22
N MET A 141 6.36 20.52 -20.62
CA MET A 141 5.66 20.35 -21.89
C MET A 141 4.23 20.92 -21.86
N MET A 142 3.53 20.84 -20.72
CA MET A 142 2.23 21.50 -20.52
C MET A 142 2.36 23.02 -20.34
N GLU A 143 3.43 23.50 -19.70
CA GLU A 143 3.73 24.94 -19.61
C GLU A 143 4.13 25.54 -20.97
N SER A 144 4.81 24.76 -21.83
CA SER A 144 5.14 25.19 -23.20
C SER A 144 3.91 25.32 -24.12
N VAL A 145 2.89 24.47 -23.99
CA VAL A 145 1.68 24.55 -24.82
C VAL A 145 0.80 25.74 -24.45
N ASN A 146 0.79 26.14 -23.18
CA ASN A 146 0.05 27.32 -22.71
C ASN A 146 0.75 28.65 -23.09
N SER A 147 2.03 28.61 -23.46
CA SER A 147 2.81 29.77 -23.92
C SER A 147 2.59 30.14 -25.39
N PHE A 148 1.94 29.31 -26.21
CA PHE A 148 1.77 29.55 -27.65
C PHE A 148 0.40 30.10 -28.07
N ASN A 149 -0.50 30.36 -27.13
CA ASN A 149 -1.84 30.91 -27.43
C ASN A 149 -2.09 32.33 -26.88
N SER A 150 -1.05 33.15 -26.75
CA SER A 150 -1.21 34.59 -26.53
C SER A 150 -0.83 35.38 -27.78
N GLY A 151 -1.78 35.49 -28.72
CA GLY A 151 -1.63 36.32 -29.91
C GLY A 151 -2.97 36.71 -30.53
N ALA A 152 -3.50 37.88 -30.13
CA ALA A 152 -4.57 38.69 -30.75
C ALA A 152 -5.98 38.04 -30.87
N SER A 153 -7.14 38.70 -30.73
CA SER A 153 -7.52 40.12 -30.66
C SER A 153 -8.89 40.27 -29.97
N SER A 154 -9.10 41.41 -29.31
CA SER A 154 -10.35 42.17 -29.05
C SER A 154 -11.73 41.55 -29.38
N GLN A 155 -12.67 41.56 -28.43
CA GLN A 155 -13.76 42.55 -28.36
C GLN A 155 -14.64 42.36 -27.11
N GLU A 156 -15.08 43.47 -26.54
CA GLU A 156 -16.08 43.55 -25.47
C GLU A 156 -17.46 43.05 -25.95
N ASP A 157 -18.19 42.33 -25.10
CA ASP A 157 -19.57 42.74 -24.80
C ASP A 157 -20.07 42.18 -23.46
N LYS A 158 -20.90 42.99 -22.79
CA LYS A 158 -21.42 42.81 -21.44
C LYS A 158 -22.70 41.97 -21.45
N THR A 159 -22.84 41.02 -20.52
CA THR A 159 -24.12 40.80 -19.81
C THR A 159 -23.89 40.04 -18.49
N GLU A 160 -24.43 40.59 -17.40
CA GLU A 160 -24.50 39.98 -16.08
C GLU A 160 -25.54 38.85 -16.07
N GLU A 161 -25.22 37.69 -15.47
CA GLU A 161 -26.17 36.98 -14.61
C GLU A 161 -25.47 35.93 -13.72
N ASN A 162 -25.85 35.95 -12.44
CA ASN A 162 -25.36 35.09 -11.36
C ASN A 162 -25.73 33.62 -11.55
N ALA A 163 -24.77 32.70 -11.35
CA ALA A 163 -25.05 31.36 -10.85
C ALA A 163 -23.82 30.73 -10.17
N GLY A 164 -23.97 30.40 -8.88
CA GLY A 164 -23.35 29.26 -8.20
C GLY A 164 -21.84 29.08 -8.26
N ARG A 165 -21.12 29.61 -7.27
CA ARG A 165 -19.79 29.12 -6.89
C ARG A 165 -19.95 27.73 -6.26
N GLU A 166 -19.93 26.69 -7.08
CA GLU A 166 -19.87 25.30 -6.62
C GLU A 166 -18.40 24.94 -6.44
N GLY A 167 -18.02 24.73 -5.17
CA GLY A 167 -16.65 24.47 -4.76
C GLY A 167 -16.15 23.14 -5.32
N PHE A 168 -14.99 23.17 -5.98
CA PHE A 168 -14.19 22.00 -6.29
C PHE A 168 -13.65 21.38 -4.99
N LEU A 169 -14.51 20.66 -4.28
CA LEU A 169 -14.13 19.71 -3.25
C LEU A 169 -13.75 18.41 -3.96
N TYR A 170 -12.45 18.16 -4.07
CA TYR A 170 -11.95 16.82 -4.37
C TYR A 170 -12.36 15.90 -3.22
N SER A 171 -13.47 15.19 -3.44
CA SER A 171 -13.91 14.07 -2.63
C SER A 171 -12.85 12.98 -2.69
N LEU A 172 -11.97 12.97 -1.68
CA LEU A 172 -11.15 11.81 -1.38
C LEU A 172 -12.11 10.74 -0.84
N CYS A 173 -12.74 10.01 -1.75
CA CYS A 173 -13.62 8.91 -1.40
C CYS A 173 -12.76 7.76 -0.84
N MET A 174 -12.51 7.81 0.47
CA MET A 174 -12.13 6.66 1.28
C MET A 174 -13.36 5.80 1.51
N ASN A 175 -13.78 5.10 0.46
CA ASN A 175 -14.42 3.81 0.57
C ASN A 175 -13.52 2.85 -0.20
N CYS A 176 -12.72 2.09 0.53
CA CYS A 176 -11.81 1.09 -0.01
C CYS A 176 -12.60 -0.10 -0.61
N ASP A 177 -13.23 0.11 -1.76
CA ASP A 177 -13.29 -0.92 -2.78
C ASP A 177 -11.95 -0.84 -3.52
N ALA A 178 -11.06 -1.79 -3.25
CA ALA A 178 -9.75 -1.90 -3.88
C ALA A 178 -9.84 -2.30 -5.38
N SER A 179 -10.72 -1.68 -6.18
CA SER A 179 -10.97 -2.06 -7.58
C SER A 179 -10.72 -0.97 -8.62
N CYS A 180 -10.22 0.21 -8.26
CA CYS A 180 -10.10 1.29 -9.25
C CYS A 180 -8.96 1.12 -10.29
N CYS A 181 -8.07 0.12 -10.20
CA CYS A 181 -7.01 -0.07 -11.20
C CYS A 181 -6.84 -1.48 -11.77
N LEU A 182 -7.63 -2.47 -11.33
CA LEU A 182 -7.74 -3.76 -12.03
C LEU A 182 -8.99 -3.70 -12.90
N ASN A 183 -8.81 -3.44 -14.19
CA ASN A 183 -9.89 -3.26 -15.15
C ASN A 183 -11.02 -4.27 -14.93
N LYS A 184 -12.17 -3.74 -14.48
CA LYS A 184 -13.46 -4.43 -14.46
C LYS A 184 -13.62 -5.09 -15.83
N SER A 185 -13.69 -6.42 -15.85
CA SER A 185 -13.87 -7.22 -17.05
C SER A 185 -15.09 -6.71 -17.83
N ARG A 186 -14.86 -5.81 -18.78
CA ARG A 186 -15.89 -5.22 -19.62
C ARG A 186 -15.71 -5.80 -21.01
N ILE A 187 -16.76 -6.46 -21.48
CA ILE A 187 -16.90 -6.98 -22.83
C ILE A 187 -16.48 -5.89 -23.83
N PRO A 188 -15.68 -6.19 -24.87
CA PRO A 188 -15.10 -5.16 -25.71
C PRO A 188 -16.17 -4.54 -26.62
N THR A 189 -16.51 -3.28 -26.37
CA THR A 189 -17.12 -2.41 -27.39
C THR A 189 -16.17 -1.26 -27.67
N THR A 190 -15.52 -1.36 -28.84
CA THR A 190 -14.91 -0.30 -29.67
C THR A 190 -14.29 0.91 -28.97
N GLN A 191 -12.96 0.98 -29.06
CA GLN A 191 -12.08 2.16 -28.97
C GLN A 191 -12.43 3.19 -27.88
N SER A 192 -11.83 3.02 -26.71
CA SER A 192 -11.51 4.14 -25.81
C SER A 192 -10.03 4.08 -25.52
N GLN A 193 -9.28 4.98 -26.16
CA GLN A 193 -7.87 5.19 -25.96
C GLN A 193 -7.72 5.88 -24.60
N CYS A 194 -7.50 5.08 -23.54
CA CYS A 194 -7.38 5.59 -22.19
C CYS A 194 -6.10 6.43 -22.08
N ALA A 195 -6.26 7.71 -21.71
CA ALA A 195 -5.15 8.61 -21.45
C ALA A 195 -4.25 8.01 -20.36
N PHE A 196 -2.94 8.05 -20.60
CA PHE A 196 -1.91 7.44 -19.76
C PHE A 196 -1.81 8.22 -18.44
N ASP A 197 -2.49 7.74 -17.40
CA ASP A 197 -2.48 8.34 -16.07
C ASP A 197 -1.32 7.75 -15.24
N GLY A 198 -0.19 8.47 -15.16
CA GLY A 198 1.00 8.03 -14.42
C GLY A 198 0.76 7.78 -12.91
N THR A 199 -0.38 8.20 -12.37
CA THR A 199 -0.73 8.00 -10.95
C THR A 199 -1.19 6.57 -10.62
N CYS A 200 -1.80 5.85 -11.58
CA CYS A 200 -2.24 4.47 -11.36
C CYS A 200 -1.05 3.54 -11.13
N HIS A 201 0.01 3.70 -11.93
CA HIS A 201 1.24 2.93 -11.81
C HIS A 201 1.94 3.12 -10.46
N PHE A 202 1.91 4.34 -9.90
CA PHE A 202 2.54 4.62 -8.62
C PHE A 202 1.82 3.93 -7.45
N SER A 203 0.47 4.00 -7.42
CA SER A 203 -0.34 3.32 -6.41
C SER A 203 -0.21 1.80 -6.49
N ASP A 204 -0.15 1.25 -7.70
CA ASP A 204 0.06 -0.19 -7.92
C ASP A 204 1.42 -0.63 -7.38
N ILE A 205 2.49 0.15 -7.61
CA ILE A 205 3.83 -0.16 -7.08
C ILE A 205 3.84 -0.12 -5.55
N LEU A 206 3.22 0.89 -4.93
CA LEU A 206 3.12 0.96 -3.47
C LEU A 206 2.36 -0.24 -2.90
N SER A 207 1.27 -0.65 -3.56
CA SER A 207 0.47 -1.81 -3.17
C SER A 207 1.29 -3.10 -3.24
N LEU A 208 2.15 -3.25 -4.25
CA LEU A 208 3.08 -4.39 -4.35
C LEU A 208 4.17 -4.36 -3.28
N ILE A 209 4.70 -3.17 -2.93
CA ILE A 209 5.67 -3.02 -1.83
C ILE A 209 5.01 -3.40 -0.50
N GLU A 210 3.78 -2.93 -0.25
CA GLU A 210 3.00 -3.31 0.92
C GLU A 210 2.80 -4.83 0.97
N LEU A 211 2.39 -5.44 -0.15
CA LEU A 211 2.19 -6.88 -0.27
C LEU A 211 3.45 -7.68 0.09
N VAL A 212 4.60 -7.26 -0.44
CA VAL A 212 5.89 -7.91 -0.12
C VAL A 212 6.19 -7.75 1.36
N ALA A 213 6.09 -6.53 1.91
CA ALA A 213 6.39 -6.30 3.32
C ALA A 213 5.50 -7.11 4.26
N CYS A 214 4.22 -7.28 3.91
CA CYS A 214 3.25 -8.10 4.64
C CYS A 214 3.62 -9.59 4.74
N ASN A 215 4.48 -10.09 3.86
CA ASN A 215 4.88 -11.50 3.80
C ASN A 215 6.34 -11.72 4.24
N MET A 216 7.02 -10.68 4.70
CA MET A 216 8.43 -10.72 5.13
C MET A 216 8.54 -10.38 6.62
N SER A 217 9.64 -10.77 7.27
CA SER A 217 9.89 -10.40 8.66
C SER A 217 10.15 -8.90 8.80
N TRP A 218 9.79 -8.32 9.95
CA TRP A 218 10.01 -6.91 10.22
C TRP A 218 11.48 -6.50 10.06
N ASP A 219 12.43 -7.30 10.56
CA ASP A 219 13.86 -7.02 10.42
C ASP A 219 14.28 -6.87 8.95
N TRP A 220 13.76 -7.74 8.08
CA TRP A 220 14.03 -7.66 6.65
C TRP A 220 13.36 -6.43 6.02
N VAL A 221 12.10 -6.15 6.36
CA VAL A 221 11.34 -4.99 5.86
C VAL A 221 12.00 -3.67 6.26
N SER A 222 12.40 -3.55 7.52
CA SER A 222 13.07 -2.37 8.07
C SER A 222 14.35 -2.05 7.27
N ASN A 223 15.19 -3.07 7.05
CA ASN A 223 16.48 -2.91 6.38
C ASN A 223 16.36 -2.68 4.86
N ASN A 224 15.44 -3.36 4.18
CA ASN A 224 15.38 -3.37 2.71
C ASN A 224 14.36 -2.40 2.12
N ILE A 225 13.26 -2.13 2.82
CA ILE A 225 12.15 -1.31 2.31
C ILE A 225 12.12 0.04 3.04
N VAL A 226 11.97 0.05 4.36
CA VAL A 226 11.73 1.28 5.14
C VAL A 226 12.87 2.29 4.95
N CYS A 227 14.12 1.85 5.06
CA CYS A 227 15.28 2.71 4.85
C CYS A 227 15.31 3.36 3.45
N GLN A 228 14.87 2.63 2.41
CA GLN A 228 14.87 3.16 1.04
C GLN A 228 13.68 4.10 0.81
N LEU A 229 12.50 3.76 1.31
CA LEU A 229 11.33 4.66 1.27
C LEU A 229 11.61 5.99 1.98
N LEU A 230 12.33 5.98 3.10
CA LEU A 230 12.76 7.22 3.78
C LEU A 230 13.69 8.07 2.90
N LYS A 231 14.61 7.47 2.16
CA LYS A 231 15.47 8.22 1.21
C LYS A 231 14.66 8.80 0.05
N ILE A 232 13.67 8.05 -0.45
CA ILE A 232 12.75 8.54 -1.49
C ILE A 232 11.92 9.69 -0.95
N LEU A 233 11.40 9.59 0.28
CA LEU A 233 10.65 10.65 0.95
C LEU A 233 11.48 11.95 1.06
N GLU A 234 12.76 11.86 1.36
CA GLU A 234 13.66 13.01 1.49
C GLU A 234 14.00 13.69 0.16
N SER A 235 13.92 12.95 -0.95
CA SER A 235 14.31 13.42 -2.29
C SER A 235 13.13 13.69 -3.23
N CYS A 236 11.94 13.18 -2.94
CA CYS A 236 10.76 13.32 -3.78
C CYS A 236 10.22 14.75 -3.79
N VAL A 237 9.88 15.25 -4.98
CA VAL A 237 9.42 16.63 -5.21
C VAL A 237 7.89 16.71 -5.31
N MET A 238 7.21 15.59 -5.57
CA MET A 238 5.78 15.58 -5.81
C MET A 238 4.96 15.33 -4.55
N GLU A 239 4.15 16.32 -4.18
CA GLU A 239 3.35 16.32 -2.95
C GLU A 239 2.40 15.12 -2.80
N ASN A 240 1.71 14.73 -3.87
CA ASN A 240 0.78 13.60 -3.84
C ASN A 240 1.50 12.27 -3.54
N PHE A 241 2.74 12.13 -4.03
CA PHE A 241 3.53 10.92 -3.81
C PHE A 241 4.16 10.91 -2.43
N LEU A 242 4.57 12.07 -1.91
CA LEU A 242 5.03 12.22 -0.53
C LEU A 242 3.96 11.73 0.45
N ALA A 243 2.71 12.17 0.30
CA ALA A 243 1.62 11.75 1.19
C ALA A 243 1.42 10.22 1.19
N ALA A 244 1.43 9.59 0.01
CA ALA A 244 1.27 8.15 -0.11
C ALA A 244 2.47 7.34 0.43
N ILE A 245 3.70 7.81 0.22
CA ILE A 245 4.92 7.20 0.79
C ILE A 245 4.88 7.29 2.33
N VAL A 246 4.48 8.44 2.87
CA VAL A 246 4.34 8.62 4.32
C VAL A 246 3.31 7.65 4.91
N LEU A 247 2.15 7.51 4.27
CA LEU A 247 1.12 6.56 4.70
C LEU A 247 1.65 5.12 4.66
N LEU A 248 2.34 4.73 3.57
CA LEU A 248 2.95 3.40 3.47
C LEU A 248 3.96 3.19 4.60
N LEU A 249 4.85 4.15 4.85
CA LEU A 249 5.81 4.08 5.96
C LEU A 249 5.09 3.88 7.31
N GLY A 250 4.00 4.61 7.56
CA GLY A 250 3.16 4.40 8.75
C GLY A 250 2.58 2.99 8.83
N GLN A 251 2.06 2.45 7.72
CA GLN A 251 1.55 1.08 7.66
C GLN A 251 2.65 0.05 7.93
N LEU A 252 3.83 0.20 7.32
CA LEU A 252 4.96 -0.70 7.52
C LEU A 252 5.45 -0.65 8.98
N GLY A 253 5.53 0.54 9.58
CA GLY A 253 5.93 0.66 10.97
C GLY A 253 4.95 -0.02 11.94
N ARG A 254 3.66 -0.14 11.59
CA ARG A 254 2.72 -0.96 12.37
C ARG A 254 3.06 -2.46 12.31
N LEU A 255 3.56 -2.97 11.19
CA LEU A 255 4.07 -4.35 11.13
C LEU A 255 5.21 -4.56 12.14
N GLY A 256 6.08 -3.57 12.30
CA GLY A 256 7.14 -3.59 13.31
C GLY A 256 6.63 -3.56 14.73
N LEU A 257 5.59 -2.75 15.00
CA LEU A 257 4.92 -2.73 16.29
C LEU A 257 4.27 -4.07 16.62
N ASP A 258 3.60 -4.68 15.65
CA ASP A 258 2.92 -5.96 15.83
C ASP A 258 3.91 -7.11 16.03
N ALA A 259 5.08 -7.05 15.37
CA ALA A 259 6.12 -8.08 15.46
C ALA A 259 6.99 -7.97 16.73
N ASN A 260 7.54 -6.77 16.99
CA ASN A 260 8.60 -6.57 18.00
C ASN A 260 8.20 -5.60 19.12
N GLY A 261 7.03 -4.96 19.01
CA GLY A 261 6.53 -4.03 20.03
C GLY A 261 7.03 -2.60 19.88
N TYR A 262 6.65 -1.76 20.86
CA TYR A 262 6.85 -0.31 20.80
C TYR A 262 8.33 0.11 20.84
N GLU A 263 9.17 -0.59 21.59
CA GLU A 263 10.59 -0.26 21.82
C GLU A 263 11.52 -0.78 20.71
N ASP A 264 10.98 -1.32 19.61
CA ASP A 264 11.77 -1.74 18.46
C ASP A 264 12.58 -0.57 17.87
N ILE A 265 13.86 -0.80 17.61
CA ILE A 265 14.80 0.23 17.14
C ILE A 265 14.40 0.75 15.75
N GLY A 266 13.91 -0.12 14.86
CA GLY A 266 13.43 0.25 13.54
C GLY A 266 12.18 1.13 13.61
N VAL A 267 11.24 0.75 14.48
CA VAL A 267 10.01 1.54 14.71
C VAL A 267 10.34 2.89 15.36
N GLU A 268 11.24 2.92 16.35
CA GLU A 268 11.66 4.18 16.99
C GLU A 268 12.36 5.11 16.00
N ASN A 269 13.27 4.59 15.17
CA ASN A 269 13.90 5.37 14.10
C ASN A 269 12.85 5.94 13.14
N LEU A 270 11.86 5.14 12.75
CA LEU A 270 10.78 5.60 11.89
C LEU A 270 9.95 6.72 12.54
N ARG A 271 9.58 6.58 13.82
CA ARG A 271 8.91 7.65 14.58
C ARG A 271 9.73 8.93 14.61
N CYS A 272 11.04 8.81 14.88
CA CYS A 272 11.96 9.94 14.89
C CYS A 272 12.01 10.65 13.52
N ARG A 273 12.13 9.89 12.43
CA ARG A 273 12.22 10.45 11.06
C ARG A 273 10.93 11.11 10.61
N LEU A 274 9.78 10.49 10.87
CA LEU A 274 8.48 11.09 10.56
C LEU A 274 8.20 12.34 11.42
N SER A 275 8.63 12.34 12.69
CA SER A 275 8.51 13.52 13.56
C SER A 275 9.37 14.67 13.05
N ALA A 276 10.62 14.39 12.65
CA ALA A 276 11.50 15.37 12.03
C ALA A 276 10.90 15.91 10.72
N PHE A 277 10.31 15.04 9.90
CA PHE A 277 9.63 15.42 8.66
C PHE A 277 8.42 16.34 8.92
N LEU A 278 7.57 16.01 9.90
CA LEU A 278 6.45 16.87 10.31
C LEU A 278 6.95 18.22 10.83
N CYS A 279 7.95 18.22 11.70
CA CYS A 279 8.48 19.43 12.27
C CYS A 279 9.14 20.33 11.18
N GLN A 280 9.75 19.74 10.13
CA GLN A 280 10.21 20.48 8.93
C GLN A 280 9.08 20.97 8.02
N SER A 281 7.95 20.27 7.96
CA SER A 281 6.82 20.61 7.08
C SER A 281 6.30 22.03 7.29
N THR A 282 6.30 22.49 8.56
CA THR A 282 5.93 23.85 8.95
C THR A 282 6.86 24.91 8.36
N SER A 283 8.13 24.57 8.13
CA SER A 283 9.13 25.46 7.52
C SER A 283 9.14 25.38 5.99
N ARG A 284 8.90 24.18 5.43
CA ARG A 284 8.95 23.90 3.98
C ARG A 284 7.68 24.26 3.23
N LYS A 285 6.63 24.74 3.92
CA LYS A 285 5.29 25.01 3.35
C LYS A 285 4.70 23.78 2.62
N LEU A 286 4.92 22.58 3.14
CA LEU A 286 4.30 21.38 2.57
C LEU A 286 2.77 21.48 2.64
N GLY A 287 2.07 20.98 1.63
CA GLY A 287 0.61 20.93 1.62
C GLY A 287 0.03 20.24 2.87
N LEU A 288 -1.11 20.76 3.36
CA LEU A 288 -1.84 20.20 4.51
C LEU A 288 -2.11 18.68 4.39
N PRO A 289 -2.44 18.10 3.21
CA PRO A 289 -2.63 16.66 3.07
C PRO A 289 -1.41 15.82 3.48
N ILE A 290 -0.19 16.27 3.17
CA ILE A 290 1.05 15.58 3.57
C ILE A 290 1.22 15.65 5.08
N GLN A 291 0.93 16.81 5.67
CA GLN A 291 1.03 17.00 7.11
C GLN A 291 0.05 16.08 7.85
N ILE A 292 -1.21 16.02 7.39
CA ILE A 292 -2.23 15.10 7.92
C ILE A 292 -1.79 13.65 7.74
N ALA A 293 -1.30 13.24 6.57
CA ALA A 293 -0.77 11.89 6.34
C ALA A 293 0.36 11.53 7.32
N THR A 294 1.26 12.49 7.61
CA THR A 294 2.36 12.32 8.56
C THR A 294 1.84 12.15 9.98
N VAL A 295 0.87 12.96 10.39
CA VAL A 295 0.24 12.85 11.71
C VAL A 295 -0.52 11.55 11.85
N THR A 296 -1.33 11.15 10.86
CA THR A 296 -2.02 9.85 10.82
C THR A 296 -1.04 8.69 10.99
N SER A 297 0.09 8.75 10.28
CA SER A 297 1.13 7.72 10.37
C SER A 297 1.76 7.68 11.76
N LEU A 298 2.13 8.85 12.32
CA LEU A 298 2.70 8.95 13.66
C LEU A 298 1.73 8.48 14.76
N LEU A 299 0.45 8.84 14.68
CA LEU A 299 -0.58 8.37 15.63
C LEU A 299 -0.68 6.85 15.61
N GLY A 300 -0.66 6.24 14.43
CA GLY A 300 -0.63 4.79 14.25
C GLY A 300 0.61 4.15 14.90
N LEU A 301 1.76 4.83 14.88
CA LEU A 301 3.01 4.33 15.50
C LEU A 301 3.12 4.60 17.00
N LEU A 302 2.39 5.60 17.50
CA LEU A 302 2.31 5.93 18.92
C LEU A 302 1.25 5.11 19.66
N LEU A 303 0.33 4.49 18.91
CA LEU A 303 -0.87 3.83 19.42
C LEU A 303 -1.73 4.78 20.25
N LEU A 304 -1.73 6.07 19.92
CA LEU A 304 -2.48 7.12 20.62
C LEU A 304 -3.66 7.61 19.80
N ASP A 305 -4.75 7.97 20.48
CA ASP A 305 -5.85 8.69 19.87
C ASP A 305 -5.49 10.18 19.72
N PHE A 306 -5.93 10.80 18.62
CA PHE A 306 -5.67 12.21 18.38
C PHE A 306 -6.31 13.11 19.44
N GLU A 307 -7.54 12.81 19.84
CA GLU A 307 -8.27 13.57 20.86
C GLU A 307 -7.58 13.46 22.23
N GLU A 308 -7.16 12.25 22.61
CA GLU A 308 -6.39 12.01 23.84
C GLU A 308 -5.08 12.81 23.82
N LEU A 309 -4.39 12.85 22.68
CA LEU A 309 -3.10 13.52 22.53
C LEU A 309 -3.22 15.05 22.64
N ILE A 310 -4.25 15.65 22.05
CA ILE A 310 -4.44 17.12 22.07
C ILE A 310 -5.02 17.59 23.40
N LYS A 311 -5.95 16.83 24.01
CA LYS A 311 -6.58 17.21 25.29
C LYS A 311 -5.71 16.93 26.51
N SER A 312 -4.74 16.03 26.40
CA SER A 312 -3.80 15.77 27.50
C SER A 312 -2.81 16.93 27.67
N ASN A 313 -3.09 17.79 28.66
CA ASN A 313 -2.10 18.68 29.28
C ASN A 313 -1.09 17.93 30.16
N VAL A 314 -1.27 16.63 30.31
CA VAL A 314 -0.43 15.78 31.14
C VAL A 314 0.85 15.55 30.34
N GLU A 315 1.98 16.05 30.88
CA GLU A 315 3.31 15.53 30.55
C GLU A 315 3.17 14.01 30.48
N LEU A 316 3.38 13.41 29.30
CA LEU A 316 3.34 11.95 29.10
C LEU A 316 4.49 11.32 29.90
N ALA A 317 4.35 11.35 31.21
CA ALA A 317 5.30 10.89 32.20
C ALA A 317 5.20 9.38 32.23
N ALA A 318 5.99 8.72 31.38
CA ALA A 318 6.59 7.41 31.65
C ALA A 318 7.49 6.88 30.52
N VAL A 319 7.45 7.41 29.29
CA VAL A 319 8.33 6.91 28.22
C VAL A 319 8.87 8.05 27.38
N ALA A 320 10.15 8.38 27.55
CA ALA A 320 10.83 9.45 26.82
C ALA A 320 10.78 9.28 25.28
N SER A 321 10.57 8.06 24.77
CA SER A 321 10.38 7.80 23.33
C SER A 321 9.01 8.23 22.80
N LYS A 322 7.97 8.36 23.65
CA LYS A 322 6.63 8.84 23.25
C LYS A 322 6.51 10.37 23.20
N SER A 323 7.32 11.08 23.97
CA SER A 323 7.14 12.52 24.17
C SER A 323 7.47 13.33 22.92
N VAL A 324 8.60 13.06 22.26
CA VAL A 324 9.05 13.87 21.12
C VAL A 324 8.05 13.86 19.94
N PRO A 325 7.55 12.69 19.47
CA PRO A 325 6.56 12.69 18.41
C PRO A 325 5.23 13.32 18.82
N ALA A 326 4.78 13.09 20.06
CA ALA A 326 3.53 13.66 20.57
C ALA A 326 3.61 15.20 20.64
N ASP A 327 4.75 15.74 21.08
CA ASP A 327 4.98 17.17 21.15
C ASP A 327 5.08 17.82 19.77
N CYS A 328 5.71 17.15 18.78
CA CYS A 328 5.69 17.62 17.38
C CYS A 328 4.24 17.70 16.86
N ILE A 329 3.37 16.72 17.16
CA ILE A 329 1.95 16.75 16.73
C ILE A 329 1.18 17.89 17.41
N ARG A 330 1.32 18.06 18.74
CA ARG A 330 0.65 19.16 19.46
C ARG A 330 1.08 20.52 18.93
N LYS A 331 2.39 20.70 18.74
CA LYS A 331 2.95 21.93 18.18
C LYS A 331 2.43 22.18 16.78
N TRP A 332 2.45 21.18 15.91
CA TRP A 332 1.90 21.26 14.56
C TRP A 332 0.43 21.73 14.60
N PHE A 333 -0.41 21.09 15.39
CA PHE A 333 -1.84 21.42 15.48
C PHE A 333 -2.05 22.87 15.96
N SER A 334 -1.27 23.33 16.93
CA SER A 334 -1.35 24.70 17.45
C SER A 334 -0.95 25.79 16.43
N LEU A 335 -0.18 25.43 15.39
CA LEU A 335 0.29 26.34 14.35
C LEU A 335 -0.70 26.45 13.17
N LEU A 336 -1.69 25.58 13.09
CA LEU A 336 -2.72 25.60 12.05
C LEU A 336 -3.71 26.75 12.27
N SER A 337 -4.33 27.25 11.18
CA SER A 337 -5.47 28.16 11.30
C SER A 337 -6.69 27.47 11.91
N ASN A 338 -7.65 28.24 12.44
CA ASN A 338 -8.88 27.67 13.01
C ASN A 338 -9.64 26.76 12.02
N GLU A 339 -9.67 27.13 10.74
CA GLU A 339 -10.30 26.32 9.68
C GLU A 339 -9.54 25.00 9.46
N GLN A 340 -8.20 25.07 9.40
CA GLN A 340 -7.34 23.90 9.24
C GLN A 340 -7.38 22.98 10.45
N GLN A 341 -7.47 23.53 11.66
CA GLN A 341 -7.65 22.78 12.90
C GLN A 341 -8.97 22.01 12.88
N SER A 342 -10.08 22.67 12.53
CA SER A 342 -11.40 22.05 12.41
C SER A 342 -11.40 20.90 11.40
N LEU A 343 -10.84 21.15 10.20
CA LEU A 343 -10.70 20.13 9.16
C LEU A 343 -9.83 18.96 9.64
N SER A 344 -8.64 19.22 10.16
CA SER A 344 -7.71 18.19 10.63
C SER A 344 -8.30 17.37 11.77
N TRP A 345 -9.02 18.03 12.70
CA TRP A 345 -9.71 17.36 13.79
C TRP A 345 -10.73 16.35 13.29
N SER A 346 -11.61 16.77 12.38
CA SER A 346 -12.64 15.88 11.81
C SER A 346 -12.03 14.67 11.06
N LEU A 347 -10.97 14.89 10.30
CA LEU A 347 -10.31 13.84 9.53
C LEU A 347 -9.55 12.84 10.43
N LEU A 348 -8.82 13.35 11.42
CA LEU A 348 -8.00 12.51 12.30
C LEU A 348 -8.84 11.73 13.32
N GLN A 349 -10.02 12.25 13.71
CA GLN A 349 -10.99 11.46 14.48
C GLN A 349 -11.66 10.37 13.64
N ALA A 350 -12.03 10.66 12.39
CA ALA A 350 -12.64 9.66 11.51
C ALA A 350 -11.67 8.51 11.17
N ALA A 351 -10.37 8.79 11.11
CA ALA A 351 -9.33 7.79 10.86
C ALA A 351 -9.07 6.85 12.06
N GLY A 352 -9.54 7.20 13.27
CA GLY A 352 -9.33 6.41 14.47
C GLY A 352 -10.57 5.62 14.90
N LEU A 353 -10.83 4.42 14.35
CA LEU A 353 -11.80 3.45 14.93
C LEU A 353 -11.64 2.04 14.28
N PRO A 354 -11.93 0.90 14.97
CA PRO A 354 -11.93 0.62 16.40
C PRO A 354 -10.74 -0.28 16.82
N ARG A 355 -10.17 -0.03 18.01
CA ARG A 355 -9.37 -1.03 18.73
C ARG A 355 -10.25 -2.26 18.98
N GLN A 356 -9.91 -3.42 18.43
CA GLN A 356 -10.49 -4.68 18.90
C GLN A 356 -10.10 -4.83 20.38
N ARG A 357 -11.06 -4.60 21.28
CA ARG A 357 -10.98 -5.08 22.65
C ARG A 357 -11.03 -6.60 22.58
N THR A 358 -9.88 -7.24 22.69
CA THR A 358 -9.80 -8.66 23.07
C THR A 358 -10.35 -8.76 24.49
N GLY A 359 -11.58 -9.26 24.60
CA GLY A 359 -12.11 -9.87 25.82
C GLY A 359 -11.80 -11.35 25.83
#